data_AF-A0A1Y3UC59-F1
#
_entry.id   AF-A0A1Y3UC59-F1
#
_cell.length_a   1.000
_cell.length_b   1.000
_cell.length_c   1.000
_cell.angle_alpha   90.00
_cell.angle_beta   90.00
_cell.angle_gamma   90.00
#
_symmetry.space_group_name_H-M   'P 1'
#
loop_
_entity.id
_entity.type
_entity.pdbx_description
1 polymer ?
#
loop_
_entity_poly.entity_id
_entity_poly.type
_entity_poly.pdbx_seq_one_letter_code
_entity_poly.pdbx_strand_id
1 'polypeptide(L)'
;MADLEQKTMNDICESTDNNTAPKLPSQDTAAEETIWKKSMNRILVGITLTAITLNFGLLNYIFPTIGTMLLLFGFRALQHENKWFKRCFIISIIRTAYFFWMLIWNTTILHSTIYSSAMNTVLFIANLLLQFALFVCLWQGFLSIRQKAGLSPHAGSAAALIVWYCLICLLALVHYNGFLIALIMFIAYCRIIYNLNKLSKELDEAGYEISDVPVKWTNRRITIVLLVLLLIGGACGYLFGGSYPMKWTALPADEHKNVEDIKAQFIDLGFPAYILNDLRAEDIAACSGALEVVVDETDLSLDDSERDTESADDAKDLRITGIGVKVSDDRERWIIFRHFLWNQAPKFYGTEAIQL
;
A
#
# COMPACT_ATOMS: atom_id res chain seq x y z
N MET A 1 45.06 32.37 -74.27
CA MET A 1 44.02 31.78 -73.40
C MET A 1 43.98 30.27 -73.61
N ALA A 2 45.12 29.61 -73.42
CA ALA A 2 45.28 28.15 -73.62
C ALA A 2 46.05 27.54 -72.42
N ASP A 3 46.01 28.25 -71.29
CA ASP A 3 46.80 27.94 -70.09
C ASP A 3 45.91 27.90 -68.82
N LEU A 4 44.58 27.88 -69.03
CA LEU A 4 43.58 27.74 -67.97
C LEU A 4 42.71 26.48 -68.12
N GLU A 5 42.80 25.76 -69.24
CA GLU A 5 42.14 24.45 -69.42
C GLU A 5 43.05 23.27 -69.11
N GLN A 6 44.38 23.47 -69.07
CA GLN A 6 45.33 22.38 -68.81
C GLN A 6 45.53 22.09 -67.32
N LYS A 7 44.95 22.92 -66.44
CA LYS A 7 44.94 22.71 -64.98
C LYS A 7 43.68 22.01 -64.47
N THR A 8 42.67 21.85 -65.32
CA THR A 8 41.37 21.25 -64.96
C THR A 8 41.19 19.83 -65.49
N MET A 9 42.22 19.25 -66.13
CA MET A 9 42.14 17.94 -66.77
C MET A 9 43.36 17.05 -66.49
N ASN A 10 43.94 17.16 -65.28
CA ASN A 10 45.00 16.27 -64.80
C ASN A 10 44.74 15.67 -63.39
N ASP A 11 43.58 15.93 -62.79
CA ASP A 11 43.17 15.31 -61.50
C ASP A 11 42.12 14.20 -61.68
N ILE A 12 41.94 13.72 -62.92
CA ILE A 12 41.11 12.55 -63.22
C ILE A 12 42.04 11.39 -63.60
N CYS A 13 42.09 10.39 -62.71
CA CYS A 13 42.65 9.04 -62.89
C CYS A 13 44.15 8.79 -62.62
N GLU A 14 44.46 8.62 -61.34
CA GLU A 14 45.39 7.58 -60.83
C GLU A 14 44.78 7.09 -59.49
N SER A 15 43.93 6.05 -59.45
CA SER A 15 44.27 4.62 -59.27
C SER A 15 45.31 4.41 -58.14
N THR A 16 45.12 3.66 -57.05
CA THR A 16 44.43 2.37 -56.87
C THR A 16 44.42 2.02 -55.36
N ASP A 17 43.27 1.54 -54.89
CA ASP A 17 43.05 0.49 -53.86
C ASP A 17 43.39 0.62 -52.36
N ASN A 18 42.40 0.08 -51.62
CA ASN A 18 42.44 -0.55 -50.30
C ASN A 18 42.28 0.32 -49.04
N ASN A 19 41.04 0.68 -48.73
CA ASN A 19 40.43 0.17 -47.48
C ASN A 19 38.90 0.26 -47.50
N THR A 20 38.30 -0.92 -47.62
CA THR A 20 36.91 -1.24 -47.37
C THR A 20 36.51 -0.85 -45.95
N ALA A 21 35.68 0.17 -45.83
CA ALA A 21 34.64 0.20 -44.81
C ALA A 21 33.46 1.00 -45.39
N PRO A 22 32.38 0.33 -45.82
CA PRO A 22 31.10 1.00 -45.97
C PRO A 22 30.81 1.65 -44.62
N LYS A 23 30.59 2.95 -44.58
CA LYS A 23 29.87 3.56 -43.45
C LYS A 23 28.51 2.88 -43.42
N LEU A 24 28.40 1.82 -42.62
CA LEU A 24 27.13 1.26 -42.23
C LEU A 24 26.30 2.44 -41.69
N PRO A 25 25.05 2.62 -42.10
CA PRO A 25 24.14 3.40 -41.28
C PRO A 25 24.19 2.73 -39.91
N SER A 26 24.52 3.52 -38.88
CA SER A 26 24.52 3.07 -37.50
C SER A 26 23.23 2.30 -37.25
N GLN A 27 23.35 0.98 -37.11
CA GLN A 27 22.34 0.12 -36.51
C GLN A 27 22.22 0.54 -35.05
N ASP A 28 21.53 1.65 -34.85
CA ASP A 28 20.90 2.00 -33.60
C ASP A 28 19.48 2.46 -33.92
N THR A 29 18.80 1.67 -34.75
CA THR A 29 17.33 1.64 -34.76
C THR A 29 16.89 0.88 -33.50
N ALA A 30 17.13 1.47 -32.33
CA ALA A 30 16.14 1.37 -31.28
C ALA A 30 14.90 2.02 -31.89
N ALA A 31 14.02 1.19 -32.46
CA ALA A 31 12.78 1.62 -33.10
C ALA A 31 12.19 2.77 -32.28
N GLU A 32 12.11 3.95 -32.87
CA GLU A 32 11.68 5.17 -32.21
C GLU A 32 10.31 4.89 -31.59
N GLU A 33 10.30 4.59 -30.29
CA GLU A 33 9.10 4.05 -29.67
C GLU A 33 8.06 5.15 -29.63
N THR A 34 6.95 4.92 -30.35
CA THR A 34 5.84 5.88 -30.39
C THR A 34 5.40 6.22 -28.97
N ILE A 35 5.02 7.48 -28.75
CA ILE A 35 4.51 7.96 -27.45
C ILE A 35 3.33 7.09 -26.98
N TRP A 36 2.54 6.57 -27.93
CA TRP A 36 1.47 5.61 -27.69
C TRP A 36 1.99 4.32 -27.05
N LYS A 37 2.92 3.62 -27.70
CA LYS A 37 3.48 2.35 -27.23
C LYS A 37 4.10 2.49 -25.84
N LYS A 38 4.87 3.56 -25.62
CA LYS A 38 5.49 3.86 -24.32
C LYS A 38 4.46 4.11 -23.23
N SER A 39 3.39 4.84 -23.54
CA SER A 39 2.32 5.16 -22.58
C SER A 39 1.48 3.93 -22.25
N MET A 40 1.15 3.12 -23.25
CA MET A 40 0.38 1.90 -23.03
C MET A 40 1.17 0.86 -22.25
N ASN A 41 2.47 0.68 -22.54
CA ASN A 41 3.32 -0.22 -21.76
C ASN A 41 3.34 0.19 -20.28
N ARG A 42 3.44 1.50 -19.99
CA ARG A 42 3.32 2.01 -18.60
C ARG A 42 1.97 1.67 -17.97
N ILE A 43 0.86 1.82 -18.70
CA ILE A 43 -0.47 1.47 -18.17
C ILE A 43 -0.55 -0.02 -17.86
N LEU A 44 -0.12 -0.89 -18.78
CA LEU A 44 -0.18 -2.35 -18.62
C LEU A 44 0.68 -2.84 -17.44
N VAL A 45 1.91 -2.35 -17.35
CA VAL A 45 2.80 -2.61 -16.20
C VAL A 45 2.18 -2.05 -14.92
N GLY A 46 1.57 -0.87 -14.98
CA GLY A 46 0.84 -0.26 -13.88
C GLY A 46 -0.28 -1.14 -13.34
N ILE A 47 -1.19 -1.60 -14.20
CA ILE A 47 -2.29 -2.51 -13.83
C ILE A 47 -1.73 -3.78 -13.18
N THR A 48 -0.67 -4.34 -13.78
CA THR A 48 -0.02 -5.57 -13.29
C THR A 48 0.61 -5.39 -11.91
N LEU A 49 1.38 -4.33 -11.71
CA LEU A 49 2.01 -4.06 -10.41
C LEU A 49 0.99 -3.73 -9.32
N THR A 50 -0.14 -3.10 -9.66
CA THR A 50 -1.23 -2.88 -8.69
C THR A 50 -2.01 -4.14 -8.34
N ALA A 51 -1.93 -5.20 -9.14
CA ALA A 51 -2.64 -6.47 -8.90
C ALA A 51 -1.82 -7.48 -8.08
N ILE A 52 -0.49 -7.33 -8.05
CA ILE A 52 0.41 -8.25 -7.34
C ILE A 52 0.68 -7.72 -5.93
N THR A 53 0.28 -8.49 -4.92
CA THR A 53 0.58 -8.22 -3.51
C THR A 53 1.55 -9.26 -2.97
N LEU A 54 2.79 -8.86 -2.69
CA LEU A 54 3.79 -9.71 -2.04
C LEU A 54 4.05 -9.20 -0.63
N ASN A 55 3.75 -10.01 0.38
CA ASN A 55 3.79 -9.61 1.79
C ASN A 55 5.20 -9.61 2.41
N PHE A 56 6.25 -9.90 1.63
CA PHE A 56 7.63 -9.86 2.11
C PHE A 56 8.31 -8.54 1.73
N GLY A 57 9.13 -8.00 2.63
CA GLY A 57 10.03 -6.87 2.33
C GLY A 57 9.33 -5.56 1.95
N LEU A 58 8.14 -5.27 2.47
CA LEU A 58 7.32 -4.08 2.12
C LEU A 58 6.89 -4.01 0.65
N LEU A 59 7.05 -5.09 -0.12
CA LEU A 59 6.68 -5.11 -1.55
C LEU A 59 5.17 -4.90 -1.75
N ASN A 60 4.36 -5.25 -0.76
CA ASN A 60 2.93 -4.98 -0.70
C ASN A 60 2.61 -3.47 -0.76
N TYR A 61 3.54 -2.60 -0.38
CA TYR A 61 3.40 -1.16 -0.53
C TYR A 61 4.17 -0.63 -1.75
N ILE A 62 5.37 -1.15 -2.02
CA ILE A 62 6.22 -0.66 -3.11
C ILE A 62 5.60 -0.92 -4.48
N PHE A 63 5.12 -2.15 -4.76
CA PHE A 63 4.57 -2.48 -6.07
C PHE A 63 3.30 -1.68 -6.40
N PRO A 64 2.30 -1.56 -5.50
CA PRO A 64 1.16 -0.69 -5.78
C PRO A 64 1.54 0.79 -5.89
N THR A 65 2.56 1.27 -5.17
CA THR A 65 3.06 2.65 -5.31
C THR A 65 3.61 2.89 -6.72
N ILE A 66 4.50 2.01 -7.19
CA ILE A 66 5.06 2.11 -8.55
C ILE A 66 3.95 1.96 -9.59
N GLY A 67 3.03 1.00 -9.38
CA GLY A 67 1.92 0.73 -10.28
C GLY A 67 0.99 1.93 -10.44
N THR A 68 0.59 2.57 -9.33
CA THR A 68 -0.25 3.78 -9.36
C THR A 68 0.45 4.97 -10.01
N MET A 69 1.76 5.15 -9.81
CA MET A 69 2.55 6.17 -10.52
C MET A 69 2.61 5.89 -12.03
N LEU A 70 2.82 4.65 -12.44
CA LEU A 70 2.86 4.26 -13.86
C LEU A 70 1.51 4.50 -14.55
N LEU A 71 0.40 4.16 -13.89
CA LEU A 71 -0.95 4.46 -14.37
C LEU A 71 -1.13 5.98 -14.57
N LEU A 72 -0.75 6.77 -13.57
CA LEU A 72 -0.85 8.23 -13.63
C LEU A 72 -0.10 8.80 -14.83
N PHE A 73 1.15 8.38 -15.03
CA PHE A 73 1.98 8.87 -16.14
C PHE A 73 1.56 8.34 -17.50
N GLY A 74 1.08 7.10 -17.56
CA GLY A 74 0.55 6.51 -18.78
C GLY A 74 -0.70 7.23 -19.27
N PHE A 75 -1.68 7.46 -18.38
CA PHE A 75 -2.89 8.20 -18.74
C PHE A 75 -2.66 9.69 -18.98
N ARG A 76 -1.67 10.30 -18.32
CA ARG A 76 -1.31 11.69 -18.54
C ARG A 76 -0.89 11.97 -19.98
N ALA A 77 -0.13 11.06 -20.58
CA ALA A 77 0.27 11.18 -21.98
C ALA A 77 -0.93 11.02 -22.94
N LEU A 78 -1.90 10.16 -22.58
CA LEU A 78 -3.08 9.88 -23.40
C LEU A 78 -4.27 10.82 -23.16
N GLN A 79 -4.18 11.77 -22.21
CA GLN A 79 -5.33 12.55 -21.75
C GLN A 79 -5.97 13.44 -22.85
N HIS A 80 -5.20 13.80 -23.88
CA HIS A 80 -5.65 14.69 -24.95
C HIS A 80 -6.27 13.95 -26.14
N GLU A 81 -6.07 12.63 -26.24
CA GLU A 81 -6.53 11.81 -27.37
C GLU A 81 -8.04 11.57 -27.37
N ASN A 82 -8.61 11.40 -26.17
CA ASN A 82 -10.02 11.06 -26.00
C ASN A 82 -10.57 11.55 -24.66
N LYS A 83 -11.86 11.92 -24.64
CA LYS A 83 -12.62 12.22 -23.43
C LYS A 83 -12.56 11.07 -22.41
N TRP A 84 -12.55 9.82 -22.87
CA TRP A 84 -12.43 8.64 -22.00
C TRP A 84 -11.05 8.52 -21.35
N PHE A 85 -9.96 8.75 -22.09
CA PHE A 85 -8.60 8.77 -21.51
C PHE A 85 -8.39 9.95 -20.56
N LYS A 86 -9.01 11.11 -20.83
CA LYS A 86 -9.06 12.22 -19.86
C LYS A 86 -9.74 11.80 -18.56
N ARG A 87 -10.86 11.05 -18.63
CA ARG A 87 -11.52 10.50 -17.44
C ARG A 87 -10.62 9.49 -16.71
N CYS A 88 -9.93 8.59 -17.43
CA CYS A 88 -8.94 7.69 -16.82
C CYS A 88 -7.85 8.47 -16.07
N PHE A 89 -7.35 9.56 -16.65
CA PHE A 89 -6.34 10.40 -16.00
C PHE A 89 -6.87 11.03 -14.70
N ILE A 90 -8.08 11.58 -14.71
CA ILE A 90 -8.72 12.15 -13.50
C ILE A 90 -8.92 11.08 -12.42
N ILE A 91 -9.44 9.90 -12.80
CA ILE A 91 -9.60 8.78 -11.87
C ILE A 91 -8.25 8.35 -11.31
N SER A 92 -7.20 8.29 -12.14
CA SER A 92 -5.86 7.95 -11.69
C SER A 92 -5.30 8.96 -10.69
N ILE A 93 -5.54 10.28 -10.88
CA ILE A 93 -5.14 11.31 -9.90
C ILE A 93 -5.83 11.04 -8.55
N ILE A 94 -7.15 10.84 -8.56
CA ILE A 94 -7.93 10.61 -7.34
C ILE A 94 -7.42 9.35 -6.62
N ARG A 95 -7.18 8.27 -7.37
CA ARG A 95 -6.65 7.01 -6.82
C ARG A 95 -5.25 7.17 -6.25
N THR A 96 -4.35 7.88 -6.94
CA THR A 96 -3.00 8.15 -6.42
C THR A 96 -3.08 9.00 -5.14
N ALA A 97 -3.89 10.05 -5.12
CA ALA A 97 -4.05 10.88 -3.92
C ALA A 97 -4.62 10.07 -2.74
N TYR A 98 -5.66 9.27 -2.97
CA TYR A 98 -6.23 8.38 -1.97
C TYR A 98 -5.23 7.35 -1.45
N PHE A 99 -4.46 6.71 -2.35
CA PHE A 99 -3.48 5.70 -1.96
C PHE A 99 -2.33 6.29 -1.13
N PHE A 100 -1.81 7.46 -1.51
CA PHE A 100 -0.79 8.16 -0.73
C PHE A 100 -1.32 8.65 0.61
N TRP A 101 -2.57 9.11 0.67
CA TRP A 101 -3.24 9.45 1.93
C TRP A 101 -3.30 8.23 2.86
N MET A 102 -3.77 7.08 2.36
CA MET A 102 -3.81 5.83 3.13
C MET A 102 -2.42 5.39 3.58
N LEU A 103 -1.39 5.54 2.75
CA LEU A 103 0.00 5.22 3.14
C LEU A 103 0.49 6.08 4.31
N ILE A 104 0.24 7.40 4.25
CA ILE A 104 0.60 8.31 5.35
C ILE A 104 -0.17 7.94 6.61
N TRP A 105 -1.46 7.63 6.46
CA TRP A 105 -2.30 7.35 7.61
C TRP A 105 -1.99 6.00 8.27
N ASN A 106 -1.52 5.02 7.48
CA ASN A 106 -0.99 3.75 7.97
C ASN A 106 0.30 3.90 8.80
N THR A 107 0.98 5.06 8.79
CA THR A 107 2.10 5.30 9.71
C THR A 107 1.65 5.73 11.11
N THR A 108 0.34 5.96 11.31
CA THR A 108 -0.23 6.36 12.59
C THR A 108 -0.98 5.20 13.25
N ILE A 109 -0.86 5.08 14.57
CA ILE A 109 -1.59 4.07 15.35
C ILE A 109 -3.06 4.51 15.57
N LEU A 110 -3.32 5.80 15.43
CA LEU A 110 -4.65 6.41 15.52
C LEU A 110 -5.61 5.96 14.41
N HIS A 111 -5.16 5.11 13.48
CA HIS A 111 -5.98 4.66 12.37
C HIS A 111 -7.32 4.08 12.83
N SER A 112 -7.26 3.18 13.82
CA SER A 112 -8.43 2.51 14.39
C SER A 112 -9.35 3.44 15.18
N THR A 113 -8.83 4.57 15.68
CA THR A 113 -9.59 5.51 16.52
C THR A 113 -10.42 6.50 15.71
N ILE A 114 -9.90 6.96 14.56
CA ILE A 114 -10.55 8.01 13.76
C ILE A 114 -11.40 7.41 12.62
N TYR A 115 -10.98 6.30 12.00
CA TYR A 115 -11.82 5.59 11.04
C TYR A 115 -12.57 4.46 11.74
N SER A 116 -13.86 4.68 11.97
CA SER A 116 -14.76 3.59 12.35
C SER A 116 -14.74 2.49 11.28
N SER A 117 -15.06 1.25 11.70
CA SER A 117 -15.16 0.11 10.80
C SER A 117 -16.05 0.41 9.57
N ALA A 118 -17.17 1.10 9.78
CA ALA A 118 -18.07 1.52 8.70
C ALA A 118 -17.40 2.48 7.69
N MET A 119 -16.62 3.47 8.17
CA MET A 119 -15.94 4.41 7.29
C MET A 119 -14.85 3.73 6.45
N ASN A 120 -14.11 2.79 7.03
CA ASN A 120 -13.16 1.95 6.30
C ASN A 120 -13.84 1.12 5.21
N THR A 121 -15.00 0.53 5.50
CA THR A 121 -15.79 -0.20 4.49
C THR A 121 -16.23 0.72 3.34
N VAL A 122 -16.71 1.93 3.65
CA VAL A 122 -17.12 2.91 2.62
C VAL A 122 -15.94 3.30 1.73
N LEU A 123 -14.78 3.60 2.32
CA LEU A 123 -13.56 3.94 1.56
C LEU A 123 -13.08 2.79 0.69
N PHE A 124 -13.15 1.55 1.20
CA PHE A 124 -12.84 0.35 0.44
C PHE A 124 -13.77 0.20 -0.77
N ILE A 125 -15.08 0.32 -0.58
CA ILE A 125 -16.07 0.24 -1.67
C ILE A 125 -15.86 1.37 -2.69
N ALA A 126 -15.63 2.61 -2.23
CA ALA A 126 -15.36 3.74 -3.12
C ALA A 126 -14.10 3.51 -3.97
N ASN A 127 -13.03 2.98 -3.36
CA ASN A 127 -11.81 2.61 -4.07
C ASN A 127 -12.04 1.50 -5.09
N LEU A 128 -12.87 0.50 -4.77
CA LEU A 128 -13.27 -0.57 -5.69
C LEU A 128 -14.05 -0.01 -6.89
N LEU A 129 -15.03 0.86 -6.64
CA LEU A 129 -15.80 1.52 -7.70
C LEU A 129 -14.93 2.41 -8.59
N LEU A 130 -13.94 3.12 -8.02
CA LEU A 130 -12.98 3.89 -8.80
C LEU A 130 -12.12 2.99 -9.72
N GLN A 131 -11.71 1.82 -9.24
CA GLN A 131 -10.95 0.86 -10.08
C GLN A 131 -11.83 0.32 -11.21
N PHE A 132 -13.09 0.02 -10.94
CA PHE A 132 -14.04 -0.42 -11.95
C PHE A 132 -14.27 0.67 -13.01
N ALA A 133 -14.51 1.90 -12.57
CA ALA A 133 -14.66 3.05 -13.45
C ALA A 133 -13.43 3.28 -14.33
N LEU A 134 -12.21 3.07 -13.79
CA LEU A 134 -10.97 3.14 -14.56
C LEU A 134 -10.95 2.11 -15.69
N PHE A 135 -11.30 0.86 -15.42
CA PHE A 135 -11.33 -0.20 -16.44
C PHE A 135 -12.42 0.02 -17.49
N VAL A 136 -13.61 0.48 -17.08
CA VAL A 136 -14.67 0.86 -18.02
C VAL A 136 -14.23 2.01 -18.92
N CYS A 137 -13.61 3.06 -18.35
CA CYS A 137 -13.09 4.18 -19.14
C CYS A 137 -11.95 3.73 -20.07
N LEU A 138 -11.10 2.80 -19.64
CA LEU A 138 -10.05 2.22 -20.49
C LEU A 138 -10.65 1.47 -21.69
N TRP A 139 -11.66 0.62 -21.46
CA TRP A 139 -12.37 -0.08 -22.53
C TRP A 139 -13.00 0.89 -23.53
N GLN A 140 -13.77 1.87 -23.05
CA GLN A 140 -14.39 2.88 -23.90
C GLN A 140 -13.35 3.74 -24.64
N GLY A 141 -12.20 3.98 -24.01
CA GLY A 141 -11.03 4.63 -24.60
C GLY A 141 -10.52 3.89 -25.83
N PHE A 142 -10.26 2.58 -25.69
CA PHE A 142 -9.82 1.72 -26.78
C PHE A 142 -10.86 1.62 -27.91
N LEU A 143 -12.14 1.47 -27.57
CA LEU A 143 -13.23 1.38 -28.54
C LEU A 143 -13.28 2.62 -29.43
N SER A 144 -13.18 3.80 -28.81
CA SER A 144 -13.23 5.08 -29.53
C SER A 144 -12.01 5.28 -30.44
N ILE A 145 -10.81 4.89 -30.00
CA ILE A 145 -9.60 5.05 -30.83
C ILE A 145 -9.65 4.08 -32.01
N ARG A 146 -10.08 2.83 -31.82
CA ARG A 146 -10.23 1.88 -32.94
C ARG A 146 -11.22 2.38 -33.99
N GLN A 147 -12.34 2.96 -33.56
CA GLN A 147 -13.30 3.60 -34.46
C GLN A 147 -12.68 4.79 -35.23
N LYS A 148 -11.90 5.64 -34.55
CA LYS A 148 -11.17 6.75 -35.20
C LYS A 148 -10.13 6.25 -36.21
N ALA A 149 -9.48 5.12 -35.92
CA ALA A 149 -8.49 4.49 -36.79
C ALA A 149 -9.09 3.67 -37.94
N GLY A 150 -10.42 3.67 -38.11
CA GLY A 150 -11.11 2.90 -39.15
C GLY A 150 -11.09 1.38 -38.97
N LEU A 151 -10.65 0.90 -37.79
CA LEU A 151 -10.62 -0.52 -37.44
C LEU A 151 -11.96 -0.98 -36.90
N SER A 152 -12.20 -2.30 -36.94
CA SER A 152 -13.39 -2.88 -36.32
C SER A 152 -13.49 -2.49 -34.83
N PRO A 153 -14.69 -2.15 -34.34
CA PRO A 153 -14.93 -1.69 -32.96
C PRO A 153 -14.86 -2.86 -31.97
N HIS A 154 -13.75 -3.60 -31.99
CA HIS A 154 -13.52 -4.77 -31.16
C HIS A 154 -12.45 -4.47 -30.11
N ALA A 155 -12.87 -4.36 -28.86
CA ALA A 155 -11.98 -4.17 -27.70
C ALA A 155 -12.25 -5.23 -26.62
N GLY A 156 -12.42 -6.49 -27.05
CA GLY A 156 -12.79 -7.62 -26.18
C GLY A 156 -11.83 -7.84 -25.01
N SER A 157 -10.54 -7.56 -25.18
CA SER A 157 -9.53 -7.73 -24.12
C SER A 157 -9.72 -6.74 -22.96
N ALA A 158 -10.10 -5.49 -23.23
CA ALA A 158 -10.36 -4.51 -22.19
C ALA A 158 -11.67 -4.82 -21.44
N ALA A 159 -12.69 -5.34 -22.14
CA ALA A 159 -13.91 -5.85 -21.53
C ALA A 159 -13.64 -7.07 -20.63
N ALA A 160 -12.77 -7.98 -21.08
CA ALA A 160 -12.37 -9.16 -20.31
C ALA A 160 -11.72 -8.81 -18.97
N LEU A 161 -10.98 -7.69 -18.89
CA LEU A 161 -10.39 -7.20 -17.64
C LEU A 161 -11.47 -6.81 -16.61
N ILE A 162 -12.58 -6.23 -17.07
CA ILE A 162 -13.71 -5.87 -16.21
C ILE A 162 -14.39 -7.12 -15.67
N VAL A 163 -14.66 -8.10 -16.55
CA VAL A 163 -15.24 -9.39 -16.15
C VAL A 163 -14.34 -10.12 -15.15
N TRP A 164 -13.03 -10.15 -15.42
CA TRP A 164 -12.04 -10.73 -14.52
C TRP A 164 -12.06 -10.07 -13.13
N TYR A 165 -12.15 -8.74 -13.08
CA TYR A 165 -12.21 -8.02 -11.82
C TYR A 165 -13.51 -8.31 -11.03
N CYS A 166 -14.65 -8.43 -11.72
CA CYS A 166 -15.91 -8.88 -11.10
C CYS A 166 -15.78 -10.28 -10.49
N LEU A 167 -15.13 -11.21 -11.19
CA LEU A 167 -14.91 -12.57 -10.69
C LEU A 167 -14.07 -12.57 -9.42
N ILE A 168 -12.98 -11.79 -9.37
CA ILE A 168 -12.16 -11.63 -8.15
C ILE A 168 -13.00 -11.09 -6.99
N CYS A 169 -13.86 -10.10 -7.23
CA CYS A 169 -14.75 -9.58 -6.20
C CYS A 169 -15.72 -10.66 -5.68
N LEU A 170 -16.26 -11.50 -6.56
CA LEU A 170 -17.15 -12.60 -6.19
C LEU A 170 -16.42 -13.68 -5.38
N LEU A 171 -15.19 -14.03 -5.77
CA LEU A 171 -14.34 -14.95 -5.02
C LEU A 171 -14.05 -14.41 -3.61
N ALA A 172 -13.78 -13.11 -3.49
CA ALA A 172 -13.55 -12.46 -2.21
C ALA A 172 -14.79 -12.50 -1.30
N LEU A 173 -15.99 -12.30 -1.86
CA LEU A 173 -17.25 -12.38 -1.10
C LEU A 173 -17.55 -13.77 -0.55
N VAL A 174 -17.16 -14.82 -1.27
CA VAL A 174 -17.32 -16.22 -0.83
C VAL A 174 -16.15 -16.66 0.06
N HIS A 175 -15.20 -15.77 0.37
CA HIS A 175 -13.98 -16.07 1.12
C HIS A 175 -13.22 -17.28 0.59
N TYR A 176 -13.18 -17.42 -0.75
CA TYR A 176 -12.57 -18.57 -1.39
C TYR A 176 -11.04 -18.54 -1.28
N ASN A 177 -10.48 -19.54 -0.58
CA ASN A 177 -9.03 -19.67 -0.35
C ASN A 177 -8.41 -20.91 -1.03
N GLY A 178 -8.80 -21.21 -2.27
CA GLY A 178 -8.26 -22.35 -3.02
C GLY A 178 -7.19 -21.98 -4.04
N PHE A 179 -6.09 -22.74 -4.05
CA PHE A 179 -4.97 -22.52 -4.98
C PHE A 179 -5.33 -22.76 -6.45
N LEU A 180 -6.15 -23.77 -6.75
CA LEU A 180 -6.45 -24.15 -8.14
C LEU A 180 -7.19 -23.04 -8.90
N ILE A 181 -8.24 -22.47 -8.31
CA ILE A 181 -8.97 -21.36 -8.95
C ILE A 181 -8.08 -20.11 -9.01
N ALA A 182 -7.28 -19.83 -7.96
CA ALA A 182 -6.33 -18.72 -8.00
C ALA A 182 -5.34 -18.84 -9.18
N LEU A 183 -4.82 -20.05 -9.45
CA LEU A 183 -3.95 -20.31 -10.60
C LEU A 183 -4.65 -20.09 -11.94
N ILE A 184 -5.90 -20.57 -12.09
CA ILE A 184 -6.71 -20.34 -13.29
C ILE A 184 -6.95 -18.84 -13.51
N MET A 185 -7.30 -18.12 -12.43
CA MET A 185 -7.51 -16.67 -12.49
C MET A 185 -6.23 -15.93 -12.88
N PHE A 186 -5.07 -16.35 -12.38
CA PHE A 186 -3.78 -15.79 -12.73
C PHE A 186 -3.43 -16.02 -14.22
N ILE A 187 -3.62 -17.22 -14.75
CA ILE A 187 -3.40 -17.51 -16.16
C ILE A 187 -4.35 -16.69 -17.04
N ALA A 188 -5.61 -16.56 -16.65
CA ALA A 188 -6.59 -15.72 -17.35
C ALA A 188 -6.16 -14.25 -17.35
N TYR A 189 -5.65 -13.73 -16.22
CA TYR A 189 -5.12 -12.38 -16.11
C TYR A 189 -3.95 -12.14 -17.07
N CYS A 190 -2.95 -13.03 -17.06
CA CYS A 190 -1.80 -12.95 -17.97
C CYS A 190 -2.21 -12.93 -19.44
N ARG A 191 -3.21 -13.74 -19.82
CA ARG A 191 -3.77 -13.73 -21.19
C ARG A 191 -4.48 -12.42 -21.52
N ILE A 192 -5.24 -11.84 -20.58
CA ILE A 192 -5.91 -10.55 -20.77
C ILE A 192 -4.87 -9.45 -21.04
N ILE A 193 -3.81 -9.37 -20.23
CA ILE A 193 -2.74 -8.38 -20.40
C ILE A 193 -2.00 -8.59 -21.72
N TYR A 194 -1.68 -9.84 -22.08
CA TYR A 194 -1.05 -10.16 -23.36
C TYR A 194 -1.91 -9.72 -24.55
N ASN A 195 -3.22 -10.03 -24.52
CA ASN A 195 -4.14 -9.64 -25.58
C ASN A 195 -4.34 -8.12 -25.65
N LEU A 196 -4.33 -7.42 -24.51
CA LEU A 196 -4.41 -5.97 -24.47
C LEU A 196 -3.14 -5.32 -25.05
N ASN A 197 -1.97 -5.91 -24.82
CA ASN A 197 -0.72 -5.49 -25.45
C ASN A 197 -0.75 -5.73 -26.98
N LYS A 198 -1.25 -6.88 -27.42
CA LYS A 198 -1.44 -7.16 -28.86
C LYS A 198 -2.38 -6.14 -29.50
N LEU A 199 -3.51 -5.85 -28.86
CA LEU A 199 -4.48 -4.86 -29.33
C LEU A 199 -3.87 -3.45 -29.41
N SER A 200 -2.99 -3.10 -28.47
CA SER A 200 -2.23 -1.84 -28.53
C SER A 200 -1.23 -1.80 -29.68
N LYS A 201 -0.60 -2.92 -30.03
CA LYS A 201 0.35 -3.00 -31.15
C LYS A 201 -0.35 -2.89 -32.50
N GLU A 202 -1.52 -3.51 -32.67
CA GLU A 202 -2.35 -3.35 -33.88
C GLU A 202 -2.69 -1.88 -34.16
N LEU A 203 -2.92 -1.09 -33.10
CA LEU A 203 -3.17 0.35 -33.19
C LEU A 203 -1.93 1.16 -33.55
N ASP A 204 -0.75 0.74 -33.07
CA ASP A 204 0.53 1.36 -33.38
C ASP A 204 0.92 1.10 -34.84
N GLU A 205 0.75 -0.15 -35.30
CA GLU A 205 0.99 -0.58 -36.68
C GLU A 205 0.03 0.08 -37.69
N ALA A 206 -1.15 0.51 -37.25
CA ALA A 206 -2.08 1.31 -38.06
C ALA A 206 -1.61 2.77 -38.26
N GLY A 207 -0.42 3.14 -37.76
CA GLY A 207 0.18 4.46 -37.96
C GLY A 207 -0.42 5.55 -37.08
N TYR A 208 -0.98 5.19 -35.92
CA TYR A 208 -1.58 6.16 -35.00
C TYR A 208 -0.50 6.96 -34.25
N GLU A 209 -0.16 8.14 -34.78
CA GLU A 209 0.71 9.09 -34.09
C GLU A 209 -0.09 10.01 -33.16
N ILE A 210 0.40 10.13 -31.92
CA ILE A 210 -0.15 11.04 -30.90
C ILE A 210 0.42 12.44 -31.13
N SER A 211 -0.43 13.45 -30.95
CA SER A 211 0.02 14.84 -30.94
C SER A 211 0.85 15.14 -29.69
N ASP A 212 2.10 15.55 -29.88
CA ASP A 212 2.99 15.93 -28.79
C ASP A 212 2.52 17.27 -28.18
N VAL A 213 1.90 17.20 -27.00
CA VAL A 213 1.42 18.41 -26.30
C VAL A 213 2.50 18.87 -25.31
N PRO A 214 2.95 20.15 -25.36
CA PRO A 214 3.98 20.64 -24.46
C PRO A 214 3.54 20.55 -23.00
N VAL A 215 4.30 19.77 -22.22
CA VAL A 215 3.95 19.45 -20.84
C VAL A 215 4.59 20.46 -19.88
N LYS A 216 3.78 21.22 -19.13
CA LYS A 216 4.26 22.22 -18.15
C LYS A 216 5.05 21.63 -16.96
N TRP A 217 4.82 20.36 -16.62
CA TRP A 217 5.41 19.68 -15.46
C TRP A 217 6.02 18.34 -15.84
N THR A 218 7.33 18.15 -15.68
CA THR A 218 7.98 16.85 -15.95
C THR A 218 7.50 15.78 -14.98
N ASN A 219 7.35 14.52 -15.44
CA ASN A 219 6.96 13.39 -14.58
C ASN A 219 7.86 13.26 -13.34
N ARG A 220 9.17 13.52 -13.50
CA ARG A 220 10.14 13.56 -12.40
C ARG A 220 9.76 14.53 -11.28
N ARG A 221 9.24 15.72 -11.60
CA ARG A 221 8.81 16.70 -10.58
C ARG A 221 7.61 16.18 -9.79
N ILE A 222 6.64 15.54 -10.45
CA ILE A 222 5.47 14.94 -9.78
C ILE A 222 5.91 13.84 -8.83
N THR A 223 6.81 12.95 -9.27
CA THR A 223 7.36 11.89 -8.42
C THR A 223 8.05 12.47 -7.19
N ILE A 224 8.91 13.49 -7.35
CA ILE A 224 9.60 14.13 -6.22
C ILE A 224 8.60 14.75 -5.25
N VAL A 225 7.59 15.47 -5.73
CA VAL A 225 6.56 16.08 -4.87
C VAL A 225 5.82 15.00 -4.07
N LEU A 226 5.41 13.90 -4.71
CA LEU A 226 4.73 12.80 -4.03
C LEU A 226 5.63 12.11 -2.99
N LEU A 227 6.91 11.91 -3.29
CA LEU A 227 7.87 11.34 -2.34
C LEU A 227 8.12 12.26 -1.15
N VAL A 228 8.29 13.56 -1.38
CA VAL A 228 8.47 14.55 -0.31
C VAL A 228 7.22 14.62 0.57
N LEU A 229 6.03 14.62 -0.03
CA LEU A 229 4.76 14.58 0.71
C LEU A 229 4.67 13.32 1.58
N LEU A 230 5.03 12.16 1.03
CA LEU A 230 5.01 10.89 1.76
C LEU A 230 6.02 10.89 2.93
N LEU A 231 7.23 11.42 2.72
CA LEU A 231 8.24 11.51 3.77
C LEU A 231 7.83 12.46 4.89
N ILE A 232 7.34 13.66 4.55
CA ILE A 232 6.87 14.63 5.55
C ILE A 232 5.65 14.08 6.27
N GLY A 233 4.66 13.59 5.54
CA GLY A 233 3.45 13.01 6.12
C GLY A 233 3.73 11.82 7.01
N GLY A 234 4.59 10.90 6.56
CA GLY A 234 5.01 9.74 7.35
C GLY A 234 5.77 10.12 8.62
N ALA A 235 6.71 11.08 8.53
CA ALA A 235 7.45 11.59 9.68
C ALA A 235 6.53 12.29 10.69
N CYS A 236 5.61 13.14 10.21
CA CYS A 236 4.60 13.77 11.07
C CYS A 236 3.69 12.72 11.72
N GLY A 237 3.24 11.72 10.95
CA GLY A 237 2.41 10.63 11.46
C GLY A 237 3.12 9.83 12.55
N TYR A 238 4.40 9.52 12.36
CA TYR A 238 5.21 8.82 13.36
C TYR A 238 5.41 9.66 14.63
N LEU A 239 5.77 10.95 14.48
CA LEU A 239 6.05 11.83 15.60
C LEU A 239 4.82 12.19 16.44
N PHE A 240 3.66 12.42 15.79
CA PHE A 240 2.46 12.90 16.47
C PHE A 240 1.38 11.82 16.66
N GLY A 241 1.38 10.78 15.83
CA GLY A 241 0.38 9.70 15.84
C GLY A 241 0.89 8.36 16.34
N GLY A 242 2.11 8.33 16.90
CA GLY A 242 2.74 7.14 17.49
C GLY A 242 2.42 6.90 18.96
N SER A 243 1.57 7.71 19.59
CA SER A 243 1.19 7.54 20.99
C SER A 243 -0.31 7.74 21.21
N TYR A 244 -0.85 7.03 22.22
CA TYR A 244 -2.19 7.29 22.72
C TYR A 244 -2.13 8.37 23.81
N PRO A 245 -3.00 9.39 23.78
CA PRO A 245 -3.10 10.35 24.87
C PRO A 245 -3.68 9.66 26.12
N MET A 246 -2.81 9.13 26.97
CA MET A 246 -3.19 8.56 28.27
C MET A 246 -3.00 9.60 29.39
N LYS A 247 -3.98 9.70 30.29
CA LYS A 247 -3.92 10.57 31.47
C LYS A 247 -3.25 9.81 32.62
N TRP A 248 -1.93 9.68 32.56
CA TRP A 248 -1.15 9.10 33.66
C TRP A 248 -1.14 10.05 34.86
N THR A 249 -1.34 9.52 36.05
CA THR A 249 -1.21 10.24 37.32
C THR A 249 -0.44 9.37 38.29
N ALA A 250 0.67 9.87 38.82
CA ALA A 250 1.40 9.16 39.87
C ALA A 250 0.49 8.98 41.09
N LEU A 251 0.51 7.77 41.65
CA LEU A 251 -0.27 7.45 42.85
C LEU A 251 0.42 8.11 44.06
N PRO A 252 -0.29 8.90 44.89
CA PRO A 252 0.31 9.53 46.05
C PRO A 252 0.65 8.48 47.12
N ALA A 253 1.74 8.71 47.86
CA ALA A 253 2.30 7.74 48.81
C ALA A 253 1.36 7.42 50.00
N ASP A 254 0.35 8.23 50.25
CA ASP A 254 -0.63 8.07 51.33
C ASP A 254 -2.02 7.59 50.85
N GLU A 255 -2.17 7.25 49.56
CA GLU A 255 -3.44 6.82 48.95
C GLU A 255 -4.09 5.64 49.70
N HIS A 256 -3.30 4.69 50.22
CA HIS A 256 -3.80 3.42 50.72
C HIS A 256 -4.12 3.37 52.23
N LYS A 257 -3.87 4.45 52.98
CA LYS A 257 -4.07 4.46 54.46
C LYS A 257 -5.46 4.04 54.92
N ASN A 258 -6.48 4.26 54.08
CA ASN A 258 -7.88 3.98 54.41
C ASN A 258 -8.38 2.62 53.89
N VAL A 259 -7.53 1.83 53.21
CA VAL A 259 -7.92 0.56 52.56
C VAL A 259 -6.96 -0.60 52.88
N GLU A 260 -6.08 -0.46 53.88
CA GLU A 260 -5.12 -1.51 54.27
C GLU A 260 -5.81 -2.82 54.68
N ASP A 261 -6.91 -2.74 55.43
CA ASP A 261 -7.68 -3.91 55.86
C ASP A 261 -8.28 -4.68 54.66
N ILE A 262 -8.78 -3.94 53.67
CA ILE A 262 -9.37 -4.50 52.44
C ILE A 262 -8.26 -5.13 51.58
N LYS A 263 -7.07 -4.51 51.51
CA LYS A 263 -5.91 -5.09 50.83
C LYS A 263 -5.49 -6.42 51.44
N ALA A 264 -5.45 -6.50 52.78
CA ALA A 264 -5.11 -7.75 53.47
C ALA A 264 -6.08 -8.89 53.11
N GLN A 265 -7.38 -8.59 53.05
CA GLN A 265 -8.39 -9.55 52.60
C GLN A 265 -8.17 -10.00 51.15
N PHE A 266 -7.81 -9.08 50.24
CA PHE A 266 -7.53 -9.43 48.85
C PHE A 266 -6.30 -10.30 48.66
N ILE A 267 -5.25 -10.05 49.44
CA ILE A 267 -4.04 -10.87 49.41
C ILE A 267 -4.37 -12.31 49.84
N ASP A 268 -5.21 -12.48 50.87
CA ASP A 268 -5.66 -13.81 51.34
C ASP A 268 -6.48 -14.55 50.27
N LEU A 269 -7.28 -13.81 49.49
CA LEU A 269 -8.03 -14.34 48.35
C LEU A 269 -7.16 -14.62 47.11
N GLY A 270 -5.86 -14.35 47.15
CA GLY A 270 -4.92 -14.64 46.06
C GLY A 270 -4.69 -13.48 45.08
N PHE A 271 -5.09 -12.26 45.41
CA PHE A 271 -4.83 -11.08 44.57
C PHE A 271 -3.34 -10.67 44.68
N PRO A 272 -2.62 -10.50 43.56
CA PRO A 272 -1.19 -10.12 43.60
C PRO A 272 -0.94 -8.74 44.22
N ALA A 273 -0.09 -8.70 45.25
CA ALA A 273 0.19 -7.48 46.03
C ALA A 273 0.81 -6.34 45.18
N TYR A 274 1.63 -6.67 44.18
CA TYR A 274 2.24 -5.66 43.29
C TYR A 274 1.19 -4.90 42.47
N ILE A 275 0.08 -5.54 42.09
CA ILE A 275 -1.01 -4.92 41.34
C ILE A 275 -1.91 -4.10 42.28
N LEU A 276 -2.18 -4.58 43.49
CA LEU A 276 -2.93 -3.81 44.50
C LEU A 276 -2.26 -2.49 44.88
N ASN A 277 -0.93 -2.41 44.75
CA ASN A 277 -0.18 -1.19 45.02
C ASN A 277 -0.25 -0.16 43.89
N ASP A 278 -0.60 -0.59 42.67
CA ASP A 278 -0.80 0.31 41.53
C ASP A 278 -2.25 0.82 41.41
N LEU A 279 -3.20 0.19 42.13
CA LEU A 279 -4.62 0.57 42.13
C LEU A 279 -4.92 1.75 43.06
N ARG A 280 -5.90 2.58 42.66
CA ARG A 280 -6.42 3.67 43.51
C ARG A 280 -7.22 3.12 44.68
N ALA A 281 -7.29 3.87 45.78
CA ALA A 281 -8.07 3.45 46.93
C ALA A 281 -9.56 3.31 46.62
N GLU A 282 -10.08 4.15 45.72
CA GLU A 282 -11.46 4.08 45.23
C GLU A 282 -11.75 2.75 44.51
N ASP A 283 -10.82 2.28 43.67
CA ASP A 283 -10.96 1.02 42.93
C ASP A 283 -10.91 -0.19 43.88
N ILE A 284 -10.03 -0.14 44.88
CA ILE A 284 -9.92 -1.17 45.93
C ILE A 284 -11.22 -1.19 46.77
N ALA A 285 -11.73 -0.02 47.16
CA ALA A 285 -12.96 0.10 47.94
C ALA A 285 -14.19 -0.37 47.14
N ALA A 286 -14.23 -0.13 45.82
CA ALA A 286 -15.30 -0.59 44.94
C ALA A 286 -15.41 -2.14 44.87
N CYS A 287 -14.33 -2.84 45.21
CA CYS A 287 -14.29 -4.29 45.29
C CYS A 287 -14.61 -4.84 46.69
N SER A 288 -14.90 -3.99 47.69
CA SER A 288 -15.23 -4.41 49.06
C SER A 288 -16.32 -5.48 49.08
N GLY A 289 -16.11 -6.55 49.87
CA GLY A 289 -17.01 -7.70 49.92
C GLY A 289 -16.74 -8.75 48.85
N ALA A 290 -15.54 -8.77 48.28
CA ALA A 290 -15.13 -9.79 47.33
C ALA A 290 -15.23 -11.21 47.91
N LEU A 291 -15.81 -12.10 47.10
CA LEU A 291 -16.03 -13.51 47.44
C LEU A 291 -14.98 -14.40 46.80
N GLU A 292 -14.50 -14.02 45.62
CA GLU A 292 -13.58 -14.81 44.81
C GLU A 292 -12.71 -13.89 43.95
N VAL A 293 -11.43 -14.27 43.79
CA VAL A 293 -10.48 -13.62 42.90
C VAL A 293 -9.92 -14.67 41.96
N VAL A 294 -10.04 -14.42 40.66
CA VAL A 294 -9.47 -15.26 39.60
C VAL A 294 -8.36 -14.47 38.92
N VAL A 295 -7.18 -15.06 38.82
CA VAL A 295 -6.00 -14.45 38.21
C VAL A 295 -5.58 -15.28 37.01
N ASP A 296 -5.36 -14.61 35.88
CA ASP A 296 -4.85 -15.18 34.65
C ASP A 296 -3.60 -14.41 34.22
N GLU A 297 -2.45 -15.07 34.20
CA GLU A 297 -1.18 -14.47 33.82
C GLU A 297 -0.77 -15.00 32.45
N THR A 298 -0.56 -14.08 31.51
CA THR A 298 -0.09 -14.38 30.16
C THR A 298 1.17 -13.57 29.88
N ASP A 299 2.28 -14.26 29.69
CA ASP A 299 3.52 -13.62 29.23
C ASP A 299 3.62 -13.69 27.70
N LEU A 300 3.84 -12.54 27.06
CA LEU A 300 3.96 -12.37 25.62
C LEU A 300 5.40 -12.02 25.21
N SER A 301 5.87 -12.68 24.15
CA SER A 301 7.04 -12.23 23.38
C SER A 301 6.58 -11.28 22.29
N LEU A 302 7.25 -10.13 22.15
CA LEU A 302 6.91 -9.12 21.13
C LEU A 302 7.84 -9.19 19.92
N ASP A 303 8.79 -10.13 19.88
CA ASP A 303 9.64 -10.31 18.71
C ASP A 303 8.88 -11.04 17.59
N ASP A 304 8.74 -10.37 16.44
CA ASP A 304 7.97 -10.85 15.29
C ASP A 304 8.70 -12.00 14.55
N SER A 305 10.00 -12.23 14.86
CA SER A 305 10.86 -13.17 14.13
C SER A 305 10.77 -14.63 14.55
N GLU A 306 10.21 -14.96 15.72
CA GLU A 306 10.18 -16.34 16.21
C GLU A 306 8.85 -16.66 16.90
N ARG A 307 7.81 -16.92 16.10
CA ARG A 307 6.59 -17.57 16.62
C ARG A 307 6.70 -19.10 16.74
N ASP A 308 7.81 -19.72 16.31
CA ASP A 308 7.91 -21.17 16.14
C ASP A 308 9.15 -21.85 16.75
N THR A 309 9.96 -21.16 17.55
CA THR A 309 11.09 -21.79 18.26
C THR A 309 10.92 -21.61 19.76
N GLU A 310 10.64 -22.70 20.47
CA GLU A 310 10.81 -22.82 21.92
C GLU A 310 12.31 -22.75 22.26
N SER A 311 12.91 -21.58 22.04
CA SER A 311 14.24 -21.23 22.51
C SER A 311 14.11 -20.94 24.01
N ALA A 312 14.65 -21.83 24.84
CA ALA A 312 14.49 -21.82 26.30
C ALA A 312 15.17 -20.65 27.05
N ASP A 313 15.49 -19.54 26.39
CA ASP A 313 16.24 -18.41 26.98
C ASP A 313 15.75 -17.01 26.54
N ASP A 314 14.65 -16.90 25.78
CA ASP A 314 14.04 -15.59 25.49
C ASP A 314 13.11 -15.15 26.62
N ALA A 315 13.60 -14.27 27.47
CA ALA A 315 12.81 -13.65 28.54
C ALA A 315 11.68 -12.83 27.92
N LYS A 316 10.45 -13.33 28.05
CA LYS A 316 9.22 -12.75 27.51
C LYS A 316 9.08 -11.26 27.89
N ASP A 317 8.89 -10.40 26.88
CA ASP A 317 9.00 -8.94 27.00
C ASP A 317 7.92 -8.29 27.89
N LEU A 318 6.67 -8.77 27.78
CA LEU A 318 5.50 -8.17 28.41
C LEU A 318 4.69 -9.22 29.18
N ARG A 319 4.44 -8.97 30.45
CA ARG A 319 3.46 -9.71 31.25
C ARG A 319 2.12 -8.99 31.25
N ILE A 320 1.07 -9.72 30.89
CA ILE A 320 -0.31 -9.28 31.04
C ILE A 320 -0.97 -10.11 32.13
N THR A 321 -1.44 -9.44 33.17
CA THR A 321 -2.16 -10.08 34.28
C THR A 321 -3.61 -9.62 34.27
N GLY A 322 -4.52 -10.53 33.92
CA GLY A 322 -5.96 -10.34 34.01
C GLY A 322 -6.45 -10.78 35.39
N ILE A 323 -7.23 -9.95 36.06
CA ILE A 323 -7.79 -10.28 37.37
C ILE A 323 -9.30 -10.04 37.35
N GLY A 324 -10.07 -11.05 37.71
CA GLY A 324 -11.51 -10.96 37.94
C GLY A 324 -11.82 -11.04 39.42
N VAL A 325 -12.49 -10.02 39.96
CA VAL A 325 -12.97 -10.00 41.35
C VAL A 325 -14.48 -10.11 41.37
N LYS A 326 -15.02 -11.15 42.00
CA LYS A 326 -16.46 -11.36 42.18
C LYS A 326 -16.92 -10.68 43.48
N VAL A 327 -17.82 -9.69 43.37
CA VAL A 327 -18.23 -8.83 44.51
C VAL A 327 -19.62 -9.18 45.07
N SER A 328 -20.47 -9.87 44.32
CA SER A 328 -21.83 -10.23 44.77
C SER A 328 -22.31 -11.53 44.13
N ASP A 329 -23.00 -12.36 44.92
CA ASP A 329 -23.58 -13.64 44.47
C ASP A 329 -25.01 -13.45 43.88
N ASP A 330 -25.80 -12.55 44.45
CA ASP A 330 -27.20 -12.29 44.01
C ASP A 330 -27.32 -11.69 42.59
N ARG A 331 -26.27 -11.02 42.12
CA ARG A 331 -26.16 -10.44 40.79
C ARG A 331 -24.70 -10.55 40.40
N GLU A 332 -24.31 -11.64 39.74
CA GLU A 332 -22.94 -11.94 39.32
C GLU A 332 -22.21 -10.69 38.79
N ARG A 333 -21.52 -9.99 39.69
CA ARG A 333 -20.84 -8.73 39.39
C ARG A 333 -19.35 -8.99 39.50
N TRP A 334 -18.71 -8.97 38.34
CA TRP A 334 -17.28 -9.09 38.20
C TRP A 334 -16.67 -7.72 37.93
N ILE A 335 -15.62 -7.40 38.66
CA ILE A 335 -14.75 -6.26 38.37
C ILE A 335 -13.48 -6.84 37.75
N ILE A 336 -13.15 -6.37 36.55
CA ILE A 336 -12.03 -6.89 35.77
C ILE A 336 -10.93 -5.85 35.73
N PHE A 337 -9.75 -6.25 36.21
CA PHE A 337 -8.52 -5.50 36.08
C PHE A 337 -7.63 -6.14 35.02
N ARG A 338 -6.92 -5.31 34.27
CA ARG A 338 -5.82 -5.74 33.40
C ARG A 338 -4.59 -4.93 33.77
N HIS A 339 -3.56 -5.63 34.20
CA HIS A 339 -2.27 -5.06 34.51
C HIS A 339 -1.27 -5.44 33.43
N PHE A 340 -0.40 -4.49 33.08
CA PHE A 340 0.63 -4.64 32.06
C PHE A 340 1.96 -4.32 32.71
N LEU A 341 2.88 -5.28 32.68
CA LEU A 341 4.22 -5.15 33.26
C LEU A 341 5.28 -5.48 32.23
N TRP A 342 6.16 -4.53 31.96
CA TRP A 342 7.36 -4.77 31.16
C TRP A 342 8.40 -5.53 31.98
N ASN A 343 8.73 -6.75 31.55
CA ASN A 343 9.78 -7.55 32.19
C ASN A 343 11.18 -7.10 31.73
N GLN A 344 11.26 -6.53 30.53
CA GLN A 344 12.47 -5.92 29.97
C GLN A 344 12.22 -4.47 29.58
N ALA A 345 13.29 -3.67 29.48
CA ALA A 345 13.18 -2.31 28.97
C ALA A 345 12.61 -2.36 27.53
N PRO A 346 11.50 -1.67 27.24
CA PRO A 346 10.89 -1.72 25.93
C PRO A 346 11.85 -1.18 24.88
N LYS A 347 12.08 -1.96 23.81
CA LYS A 347 12.97 -1.59 22.69
C LYS A 347 12.36 -0.50 21.78
N PHE A 348 11.15 -0.03 22.07
CA PHE A 348 10.42 0.96 21.28
C PHE A 348 10.10 2.21 22.11
N TYR A 349 10.15 3.36 21.46
CA TYR A 349 9.88 4.66 22.07
C TYR A 349 8.37 4.96 22.00
N GLY A 350 7.59 4.32 22.87
CA GLY A 350 6.14 4.55 23.06
C GLY A 350 5.82 5.14 24.43
N THR A 351 4.57 5.56 24.65
CA THR A 351 4.09 6.06 25.96
C THR A 351 4.18 5.03 27.08
N GLU A 352 4.29 3.76 26.75
CA GLU A 352 4.50 2.64 27.68
C GLU A 352 5.97 2.41 28.05
N ALA A 353 6.91 3.18 27.49
CA ALA A 353 8.33 3.16 27.87
C ALA A 353 8.69 4.11 29.03
N ILE A 354 7.70 4.83 29.58
CA ILE A 354 7.92 5.74 30.69
C ILE A 354 7.96 4.94 32.00
N GLN A 355 9.16 4.56 32.43
CA GLN A 355 9.40 4.35 33.86
C GLN A 355 9.33 5.72 34.55
N LEU A 356 8.42 5.86 35.52
CA LEU A 356 8.36 7.02 36.42
C LEU A 356 9.39 6.90 37.54
#